data_AF-J5HAJ8-F1
#
_entry.id   AF-J5HAJ8-F1
#
_cell.length_a   1.000
_cell.length_b   1.000
_cell.length_c   1.000
_cell.angle_alpha   90.00
_cell.angle_beta   90.00
_cell.angle_gamma   90.00
#
_symmetry.space_group_name_H-M   'P 1'
#
loop_
_entity.id
_entity.type
_entity.pdbx_description
1 polymer ?
#
loop_
_entity_poly.entity_id
_entity_poly.type
_entity_poly.pdbx_seq_one_letter_code
_entity_poly.pdbx_strand_id
1 'polypeptide(L)' 'MTVISFDTTNFAMMAEKCFSEEHFEKMVIPTPRAISNSCGISLMIGDDDVEKAKKLIIDKELKIKGIFIVSENSATKIY' A
#
# COMPACT_ATOMS: atom_id res chain seq x y z
N MET A 1 -3.87 7.87 8.00
CA MET A 1 -4.29 6.92 6.94
C MET A 1 -3.17 5.93 6.69
N THR A 2 -3.50 4.65 6.52
CA THR A 2 -2.53 3.61 6.21
C THR A 2 -2.36 3.43 4.71
N VAL A 3 -1.10 3.41 4.25
CA VAL A 3 -0.75 3.38 2.83
C VAL A 3 0.34 2.32 2.57
N ILE A 4 0.10 1.45 1.61
CA ILE A 4 1.08 0.51 1.08
C ILE A 4 1.75 1.14 -0.13
N SER A 5 3.07 1.33 -0.07
CA SER A 5 3.84 1.85 -1.19
C SER A 5 4.63 0.74 -1.88
N PHE A 6 4.67 0.77 -3.22
CA PHE A 6 5.23 -0.29 -4.04
C PHE A 6 6.52 0.16 -4.74
N ASP A 7 7.37 -0.81 -5.08
CA ASP A 7 8.60 -0.54 -5.83
C ASP A 7 8.32 0.03 -7.21
N THR A 8 7.29 -0.51 -7.87
CA THR A 8 6.86 -0.11 -9.21
C THR A 8 5.35 -0.07 -9.31
N THR A 9 4.84 0.65 -10.31
CA THR A 9 3.41 0.67 -10.64
C THR A 9 2.86 -0.72 -10.95
N ASN A 10 3.67 -1.60 -11.55
CA ASN A 10 3.24 -2.96 -11.86
C ASN A 10 2.89 -3.75 -10.60
N PHE A 11 3.70 -3.64 -9.53
CA PHE A 11 3.39 -4.29 -8.25
C PHE A 11 2.15 -3.67 -7.59
N ALA A 12 1.96 -2.36 -7.69
CA ALA A 12 0.76 -1.71 -7.17
C ALA A 12 -0.51 -2.20 -7.88
N MET A 13 -0.48 -2.34 -9.21
CA MET A 13 -1.62 -2.85 -9.99
C MET A 13 -1.87 -4.34 -9.74
N MET A 14 -0.81 -5.14 -9.59
CA MET A 14 -0.94 -6.55 -9.23
C MET A 14 -1.58 -6.70 -7.84
N ALA A 15 -1.13 -5.89 -6.87
CA ALA A 15 -1.70 -5.85 -5.53
C ALA A 15 -3.18 -5.42 -5.57
N GLU A 16 -3.52 -4.39 -6.33
CA GLU A 16 -4.92 -3.93 -6.48
C GLU A 16 -5.83 -5.07 -6.94
N LYS A 17 -5.39 -5.80 -7.97
CA LYS A 17 -6.14 -6.93 -8.51
C LYS A 17 -6.28 -8.06 -7.48
N CYS A 18 -5.18 -8.47 -6.84
CA CYS A 18 -5.21 -9.52 -5.82
C CYS A 18 -6.12 -9.13 -4.63
N PHE A 19 -6.08 -7.87 -4.21
CA PHE A 19 -6.89 -7.39 -3.09
C PHE A 19 -8.37 -7.33 -3.50
N SER A 20 -8.68 -6.97 -4.75
CA SER A 20 -10.03 -7.02 -5.31
C SER A 20 -10.60 -8.44 -5.35
N GLU A 21 -9.80 -9.43 -5.77
CA GLU A 21 -10.20 -10.84 -5.81
C GLU A 21 -10.55 -11.39 -4.42
N GLU A 22 -9.90 -10.88 -3.38
CA GLU A 22 -10.12 -11.25 -1.97
C GLU A 22 -11.18 -10.38 -1.27
N HIS A 23 -11.94 -9.57 -2.03
CA HIS A 23 -12.92 -8.61 -1.51
C HIS A 23 -12.36 -7.70 -0.40
N PHE A 24 -11.09 -7.34 -0.48
CA PHE A 24 -10.42 -6.45 0.44
C PHE A 24 -10.76 -5.00 0.10
N GLU A 25 -11.07 -4.17 1.10
CA GLU A 25 -11.38 -2.75 0.89
C GLU A 25 -10.09 -1.94 0.72
N LYS A 26 -9.94 -1.28 -0.42
CA LYS A 26 -8.74 -0.51 -0.77
C LYS A 26 -9.07 0.60 -1.75
N MET A 27 -8.25 1.64 -1.73
CA MET A 27 -8.28 2.74 -2.70
C MET A 27 -6.91 2.91 -3.36
N VAL A 28 -6.90 3.00 -4.69
CA VAL A 28 -5.70 3.36 -5.44
C VAL A 28 -5.50 4.87 -5.34
N ILE A 29 -4.32 5.29 -4.86
CA ILE A 29 -3.98 6.70 -4.71
C ILE A 29 -2.61 7.02 -5.31
N PRO A 30 -2.34 8.27 -5.74
CA PRO A 30 -0.97 8.70 -5.97
C PRO A 30 -0.17 8.55 -4.67
N THR A 31 1.10 8.12 -4.78
CA THR A 31 1.97 7.98 -3.61
C THR A 31 2.09 9.33 -2.89
N PRO A 32 1.73 9.42 -1.59
CA PRO A 32 1.86 10.66 -0.83
C PRO A 32 3.29 11.20 -0.85
N ARG A 33 3.43 12.53 -0.98
CA ARG A 33 4.75 13.20 -0.99
C ARG A 33 5.56 12.95 0.29
N ALA A 34 4.88 12.73 1.41
CA ALA A 34 5.51 12.37 2.68
C ALA A 34 6.24 11.01 2.64
N ILE A 35 5.88 10.12 1.70
CA ILE A 35 6.53 8.82 1.48
C ILE A 35 7.61 8.92 0.40
N SER A 36 7.29 9.55 -0.73
CA SER A 36 8.17 9.60 -1.91
C SER A 36 7.86 10.81 -2.79
N ASN A 37 8.91 11.45 -3.33
CA ASN A 37 8.79 12.54 -4.29
C ASN A 37 8.59 12.08 -5.75
N SER A 38 8.51 10.77 -6.00
CA SER A 38 8.26 10.19 -7.32
C SER A 38 6.76 9.97 -7.59
N CYS A 39 6.32 10.09 -8.85
CA CYS A 39 4.94 9.93 -9.32
C CYS A 39 4.43 8.46 -9.33
N GLY A 40 4.71 7.70 -8.26
CA GLY A 40 4.23 6.33 -8.11
C GLY A 40 2.76 6.24 -7.69
N ILE A 41 2.26 5.01 -7.66
CA ILE A 41 0.92 4.68 -7.14
C ILE A 41 1.08 3.85 -5.86
N SER A 42 0.18 4.07 -4.92
CA SER A 42 0.09 3.35 -3.64
C SER A 42 -1.35 2.87 -3.40
N LEU A 43 -1.53 1.93 -2.48
CA LEU A 43 -2.84 1.50 -2.02
C LEU A 43 -3.10 2.05 -0.63
N MET A 44 -4.20 2.78 -0.47
CA MET A 44 -4.74 3.11 0.86
C MET A 44 -5.63 1.97 1.32
N ILE A 45 -5.48 1.60 2.58
CA ILE A 45 -6.24 0.52 3.22
C ILE A 45 -6.81 1.01 4.55
N GLY A 46 -7.75 0.26 5.12
CA GLY A 46 -8.21 0.46 6.49
C GLY A 46 -7.07 0.28 7.49
N ASP A 47 -7.05 1.08 8.56
CA ASP A 47 -6.02 1.00 9.59
C ASP A 47 -6.07 -0.34 10.35
N ASP A 48 -7.25 -0.95 10.46
CA ASP A 48 -7.45 -2.28 11.07
C ASP A 48 -7.05 -3.45 10.16
N ASP A 49 -6.85 -3.20 8.86
CA ASP A 49 -6.59 -4.25 7.86
C ASP A 49 -5.09 -4.51 7.61
N VAL A 50 -4.20 -3.86 8.34
CA VAL A 50 -2.73 -3.97 8.17
C VAL A 50 -2.25 -5.42 8.20
N GLU A 51 -2.71 -6.21 9.18
CA GLU A 51 -2.28 -7.60 9.31
C GLU A 51 -2.82 -8.49 8.18
N LYS A 52 -4.04 -8.23 7.70
CA LYS A 52 -4.60 -8.92 6.53
C LYS A 52 -3.83 -8.55 5.26
N ALA A 53 -3.51 -7.28 5.07
CA ALA A 53 -2.71 -6.80 3.95
C ALA A 53 -1.30 -7.43 3.94
N LYS A 54 -0.63 -7.51 5.09
CA LYS A 54 0.69 -8.17 5.21
C LYS A 54 0.64 -9.62 4.76
N LYS A 55 -0.38 -10.39 5.18
CA LYS A 55 -0.55 -11.78 4.74
C LYS A 55 -0.69 -11.88 3.23
N LEU A 56 -1.58 -11.07 2.63
CA LEU A 56 -1.77 -11.04 1.18
C LEU A 56 -0.49 -10.66 0.42
N ILE A 57 0.29 -9.71 0.95
CA ILE A 57 1.58 -9.30 0.37
C ILE A 57 2.58 -10.45 0.37
N ILE A 58 2.68 -11.19 1.47
CA ILE A 58 3.58 -12.34 1.60
C ILE A 58 3.10 -13.49 0.69
N ASP A 59 1.82 -13.85 0.76
CA ASP A 59 1.24 -14.98 0.02
C ASP A 59 1.32 -14.80 -1.50
N LYS A 60 1.28 -13.56 -1.99
CA LYS A 60 1.35 -13.21 -3.42
C LYS A 60 2.74 -12.72 -3.85
N GLU A 61 3.73 -12.79 -2.96
CA GLU A 61 5.13 -12.36 -3.20
C GLU A 61 5.23 -10.92 -3.77
N LEU A 62 4.38 -10.01 -3.28
CA LEU A 62 4.31 -8.64 -3.75
C LEU A 62 5.49 -7.82 -3.21
N LYS A 63 6.23 -7.14 -4.09
CA LYS A 63 7.33 -6.26 -3.68
C LYS A 63 6.80 -4.89 -3.30
N ILE A 64 7.00 -4.55 -2.03
CA ILE A 64 6.62 -3.27 -1.43
C ILE A 64 7.82 -2.52 -0.87
N LYS A 65 7.77 -1.19 -0.94
CA LYS A 65 8.70 -0.31 -0.22
C LYS A 65 8.41 -0.31 1.28
N GLY A 66 7.14 -0.47 1.63
CA GLY A 66 6.67 -0.57 3.00
C GLY A 66 5.20 -0.22 3.16
N ILE A 67 4.72 -0.40 4.38
CA ILE A 67 3.43 0.10 4.85
C ILE A 67 3.70 1.32 5.74
N PHE A 68 2.98 2.40 5.49
CA PHE A 68 3.20 3.69 6.12
C PHE A 68 1.91 4.20 6.75
N ILE A 69 2.02 4.72 7.97
CA ILE A 69 0.99 5.57 8.56
C ILE A 69 1.30 7.00 8.13
N VAL A 70 0.43 7.57 7.30
CA VAL A 70 0.55 8.93 6.79
C VAL A 70 -0.37 9.86 7.56
N SER A 71 0.20 10.95 8.05
CA SER A 71 -0.44 12.12 8.65
C SER A 71 -0.09 13.35 7.82
N GLU A 72 -0.72 14.50 8.08
CA GLU A 72 -0.63 15.72 7.24
C GLU A 72 0.79 16.05 6.72
N ASN A 73 1.83 15.89 7.55
CA ASN A 73 3.20 16.24 7.18
C ASN A 73 4.23 15.13 7.41
N SER A 74 3.80 13.90 7.70
CA SER A 74 4.72 12.83 8.07
C SER A 74 4.24 11.45 7.61
N ALA A 75 5.18 10.59 7.25
CA ALA A 75 4.92 9.18 7.03
C ALA A 75 5.83 8.34 7.93
N THR A 76 5.23 7.46 8.75
CA THR A 76 5.97 6.52 9.59
C THR A 76 5.86 5.13 8.98
N LYS A 77 7.01 4.53 8.65
CA LYS A 77 7.06 3.15 8.15
C LYS A 77 6.82 2.18 9.31
N ILE A 78 5.84 1.29 9.16
CA ILE A 78 5.44 0.29 10.16
C ILE A 78 5.70 -1.16 9.70
N TYR A 79 6.04 -1.35 8.43
CA TYR A 79 6.44 -2.63 7.82
C TYR A 79 7.30 -2.34 6.59
#